data_AF-A0A9D1GAJ2-F1
#
_entry.id   AF-A0A9D1GAJ2-F1
#
_cell.length_a   1.000
_cell.length_b   1.000
_cell.length_c   1.000
_cell.angle_alpha   90.00
_cell.angle_beta   90.00
_cell.angle_gamma   90.00
#
_symmetry.space_group_name_H-M   'P 1'
#
loop_
_entity.id
_entity.type
_entity.pdbx_description
1 polymer ?
#
loop_
_entity_poly.entity_id
_entity_poly.type
_entity_poly.pdbx_seq_one_letter_code
_entity_poly.pdbx_strand_id
1 'polypeptide(L)'
;MKKKVVIISSIVIVAILIISLIIYFNVRIVVDNSGFTLKDDLTVNVYSNVKVKDFIKDIDGKVVDNNKIETTELGKVEVEFIYLNGDNRKRKGTFEVEVKDLEEPLIWLSNSYSVRVGDDVNLEDEILCADNYDSNPSCKIKGDYDLNTAGNYSLVYEAEDSSGNKESVDFTLYVYEPRSITSGGSNSEVTYTNFNAILEEHKSDDTLVGIDVSKWQGAIDFSKVKKAGAEFVIIRVGSQNGVGGEYVLDPYFKRNIRKALDNDLKVGIYFYSYADSKKEARKQAEWIIKQIKDYDITLPIAFDFESFTLFNSMNLSLYQLNEVAESYFSTLEDAGYDTMLYGSKNYLNAIWKYNTNKVWLAHYTDETDYDKDYMMWQLCQDGVIDGINGFVDIDILYK
;
A
#
# COMPACT_ATOMS: atom_id res chain seq x y z
N MET A 1 -40.10 -25.24 67.89
CA MET A 1 -39.83 -25.24 66.43
C MET A 1 -39.29 -23.91 65.90
N LYS A 2 -39.91 -22.75 66.20
CA LYS A 2 -39.53 -21.45 65.62
C LYS A 2 -38.06 -21.02 65.81
N LYS A 3 -37.44 -21.24 66.99
CA LYS A 3 -36.01 -20.90 67.23
C LYS A 3 -35.03 -21.68 66.35
N LYS A 4 -35.25 -22.98 66.13
CA LYS A 4 -34.37 -23.80 65.27
C LYS A 4 -34.44 -23.37 63.81
N VAL A 5 -35.63 -23.02 63.32
CA VAL A 5 -35.82 -22.52 61.95
C VAL A 5 -35.13 -21.17 61.73
N VAL A 6 -35.22 -20.25 62.70
CA VAL A 6 -34.51 -18.95 62.63
C VAL A 6 -32.99 -19.14 62.61
N ILE A 7 -32.44 -20.02 63.47
CA ILE A 7 -31.00 -20.30 63.50
C ILE A 7 -30.52 -20.92 62.18
N ILE A 8 -31.27 -21.88 61.63
CA ILE A 8 -30.94 -22.51 60.35
C ILE A 8 -31.00 -21.47 59.20
N SER A 9 -32.04 -20.63 59.14
CA SER A 9 -32.11 -19.54 58.16
C SER A 9 -30.96 -18.56 58.29
N SER A 10 -30.56 -18.18 59.51
CA SER A 10 -29.41 -17.29 59.72
C SER A 10 -28.09 -17.91 59.24
N ILE A 11 -27.87 -19.21 59.49
CA ILE A 11 -26.67 -19.93 59.00
C ILE A 11 -26.66 -19.99 57.47
N VAL A 12 -27.80 -20.26 56.83
CA VAL A 12 -27.91 -20.29 55.36
C VAL A 12 -27.64 -18.92 54.75
N ILE A 13 -28.15 -17.84 55.34
CA ILE A 13 -27.89 -16.47 54.88
C ILE A 13 -26.40 -16.12 55.00
N VAL A 14 -25.76 -16.48 56.12
CA VAL A 14 -24.31 -16.27 56.30
C VAL A 14 -23.50 -17.09 55.30
N ALA A 15 -23.88 -18.34 55.02
CA ALA A 15 -23.22 -19.16 54.02
C ALA A 15 -23.36 -18.57 52.60
N ILE A 16 -24.55 -18.08 52.22
CA ILE A 16 -24.77 -17.40 50.94
C ILE A 16 -23.91 -16.13 50.86
N LEU A 17 -23.88 -15.30 51.92
CA LEU A 17 -23.05 -14.11 51.94
C LEU A 17 -21.56 -14.44 51.80
N ILE A 18 -21.07 -15.49 52.46
CA ILE A 18 -19.68 -15.94 52.33
C ILE A 18 -19.41 -16.41 50.89
N ILE A 19 -20.30 -17.21 50.30
CA ILE A 19 -20.16 -17.67 48.91
C ILE A 19 -20.18 -16.48 47.94
N SER A 20 -21.12 -15.54 48.10
CA SER A 20 -21.18 -14.31 47.28
C SER A 20 -19.93 -13.45 47.44
N LEU A 21 -19.37 -13.36 48.65
CA LEU A 21 -18.12 -12.63 48.91
C LEU A 21 -16.93 -13.34 48.25
N ILE A 22 -16.87 -14.67 48.33
CA ILE A 22 -15.84 -15.49 47.67
C ILE A 22 -15.93 -15.33 46.15
N ILE A 23 -17.13 -15.39 45.57
CA ILE A 23 -17.36 -15.14 44.14
C ILE A 23 -16.93 -13.72 43.79
N TYR A 24 -17.34 -12.72 44.57
CA TYR A 24 -16.97 -11.32 44.35
C TYR A 24 -15.45 -11.13 44.33
N PHE A 25 -14.72 -11.67 45.31
CA PHE A 25 -13.26 -11.57 45.34
C PHE A 25 -12.56 -12.41 44.26
N ASN A 26 -13.17 -13.52 43.80
CA ASN A 26 -12.61 -14.34 42.73
C ASN A 26 -12.87 -13.76 41.32
N VAL A 27 -13.94 -12.99 41.13
CA VAL A 27 -14.31 -12.40 39.82
C VAL A 27 -13.79 -10.96 39.68
N ARG A 28 -13.46 -10.29 40.79
CA ARG A 28 -12.92 -8.93 40.77
C ARG A 28 -11.56 -8.88 40.06
N ILE A 29 -11.49 -8.10 38.99
CA ILE A 29 -10.24 -7.75 38.32
C ILE A 29 -9.63 -6.55 39.07
N VAL A 30 -8.40 -6.71 39.53
CA VAL A 30 -7.63 -5.65 40.21
C VAL A 30 -6.40 -5.31 39.39
N VAL A 31 -5.97 -4.05 39.46
CA VAL A 31 -4.68 -3.63 38.90
C VAL A 31 -3.56 -4.30 39.67
N ASP A 32 -2.67 -4.98 38.96
CA ASP A 32 -1.56 -5.73 39.52
C ASP A 32 -0.43 -5.81 38.50
N ASN A 33 0.60 -4.97 38.69
CA ASN A 33 1.78 -4.94 37.83
C ASN A 33 2.93 -5.79 38.38
N SER A 34 2.70 -6.57 39.45
CA SER A 34 3.73 -7.44 40.03
C SER A 34 3.86 -8.79 39.34
N GLY A 35 2.83 -9.20 38.60
CA GLY A 35 2.76 -10.49 37.91
C GLY A 35 3.40 -10.52 36.53
N PHE A 36 4.07 -9.46 36.09
CA PHE A 36 4.82 -9.43 34.83
C PHE A 36 6.02 -8.49 34.92
N THR A 37 6.97 -8.68 34.01
CA THR A 37 8.07 -7.74 33.77
C THR A 37 8.02 -7.26 32.32
N LEU A 38 8.44 -6.02 32.11
CA LEU A 38 8.47 -5.38 30.81
C LEU A 38 9.85 -5.54 30.17
N LYS A 39 9.92 -5.38 28.86
CA LYS A 39 11.20 -5.17 28.15
C LYS A 39 11.85 -3.89 28.62
N ASP A 40 13.18 -3.82 28.45
CA ASP A 40 13.97 -2.69 28.94
C ASP A 40 13.71 -1.41 28.11
N ASP A 41 13.36 -1.57 26.83
CA ASP A 41 12.93 -0.50 25.93
C ASP A 41 11.45 -0.71 25.54
N LEU A 42 10.66 0.33 25.75
CA LEU A 42 9.23 0.41 25.44
C LEU A 42 8.93 1.47 24.37
N THR A 43 9.98 1.91 23.66
CA THR A 43 9.85 2.80 22.52
C THR A 43 9.32 2.02 21.32
N VAL A 44 8.41 2.62 20.56
CA VAL A 44 7.89 2.04 19.32
C VAL A 44 7.81 3.09 18.23
N ASN A 45 8.07 2.69 16.99
CA ASN A 45 7.88 3.58 15.85
C ASN A 45 6.40 3.87 15.60
N VAL A 46 6.07 5.09 15.21
CA VAL A 46 4.72 5.48 14.80
C VAL A 46 4.21 4.56 13.67
N TYR A 47 2.90 4.28 13.67
CA TYR A 47 2.20 3.38 12.76
C TYR A 47 2.60 1.89 12.81
N SER A 48 3.43 1.48 13.76
CA SER A 48 3.81 0.07 13.92
C SER A 48 2.65 -0.83 14.33
N ASN A 49 2.61 -2.05 13.77
CA ASN A 49 1.65 -3.08 14.17
C ASN A 49 2.14 -3.91 15.37
N VAL A 50 2.17 -3.29 16.55
CA VAL A 50 2.61 -3.93 17.80
C VAL A 50 1.44 -4.31 18.71
N LYS A 51 1.65 -5.32 19.55
CA LYS A 51 0.68 -5.85 20.51
C LYS A 51 1.25 -5.88 21.92
N VAL A 52 0.38 -5.99 22.91
CA VAL A 52 0.73 -6.06 24.35
C VAL A 52 1.89 -7.02 24.62
N LYS A 53 1.83 -8.26 24.10
CA LYS A 53 2.86 -9.28 24.34
C LYS A 53 4.25 -8.89 23.82
N ASP A 54 4.33 -7.99 22.85
CA ASP A 54 5.61 -7.56 22.29
C ASP A 54 6.44 -6.74 23.31
N PHE A 55 5.82 -6.26 24.38
CA PHE A 55 6.46 -5.49 25.45
C PHE A 55 6.63 -6.26 26.76
N ILE A 56 6.05 -7.47 26.87
CA ILE A 56 6.18 -8.31 28.05
C ILE A 56 7.45 -9.16 27.93
N LYS A 57 8.33 -9.07 28.92
CA LYS A 57 9.57 -9.87 29.02
C LYS A 57 9.32 -11.20 29.70
N ASP A 58 8.59 -11.18 30.81
CA ASP A 58 8.19 -12.36 31.57
C ASP A 58 6.82 -12.13 32.21
N ILE A 59 6.05 -13.19 32.43
CA ILE A 59 4.73 -13.12 33.06
C ILE A 59 4.46 -14.37 33.90
N ASP A 60 4.04 -14.16 35.15
CA ASP A 60 3.56 -15.22 36.03
C ASP A 60 2.13 -15.62 35.60
N GLY A 61 2.04 -16.47 34.58
CA GLY A 61 0.79 -16.98 34.02
C GLY A 61 0.67 -16.69 32.51
N LYS A 62 -0.40 -16.01 32.07
CA LYS A 62 -0.56 -15.69 30.64
C LYS A 62 -1.40 -14.45 30.36
N VAL A 63 -0.99 -13.69 29.34
CA VAL A 63 -1.80 -12.62 28.74
C VAL A 63 -3.08 -13.22 28.14
N VAL A 64 -4.22 -12.65 28.52
CA VAL A 64 -5.55 -13.00 27.99
C VAL A 64 -5.85 -12.14 26.78
N ASP A 65 -5.66 -10.83 26.89
CA ASP A 65 -5.98 -9.86 25.83
C ASP A 65 -4.69 -9.35 25.19
N ASN A 66 -4.35 -9.87 24.01
CA ASN A 66 -3.17 -9.44 23.24
C ASN A 66 -3.57 -8.41 22.16
N ASN A 67 -4.18 -7.32 22.59
CA ASN A 67 -4.69 -6.29 21.70
C ASN A 67 -3.54 -5.52 21.03
N LYS A 68 -3.83 -4.97 19.84
CA LYS A 68 -2.96 -4.01 19.16
C LYS A 68 -2.88 -2.74 20.02
N ILE A 69 -1.69 -2.14 20.09
CA ILE A 69 -1.48 -0.85 20.73
C ILE A 69 -1.63 0.25 19.68
N GLU A 70 -2.32 1.33 20.03
CA GLU A 70 -2.49 2.49 19.16
C GLU A 70 -1.18 3.27 19.08
N THR A 71 -0.63 3.38 17.87
CA THR A 71 0.66 4.01 17.56
C THR A 71 0.51 5.11 16.52
N THR A 72 -0.67 5.71 16.39
CA THR A 72 -0.98 6.70 15.35
C THR A 72 -0.55 8.12 15.68
N GLU A 73 -0.26 8.40 16.96
CA GLU A 73 0.18 9.70 17.45
C GLU A 73 1.47 9.55 18.26
N LEU A 74 2.32 10.57 18.19
CA LEU A 74 3.58 10.60 18.96
C LEU A 74 3.32 10.87 20.45
N GLY A 75 4.20 10.34 21.29
CA GLY A 75 4.21 10.53 22.72
C GLY A 75 3.82 9.29 23.52
N LYS A 76 3.43 9.52 24.77
CA LYS A 76 3.18 8.45 25.74
C LYS A 76 1.77 7.89 25.58
N VAL A 77 1.68 6.57 25.42
CA VAL A 77 0.42 5.84 25.34
C VAL A 77 0.31 4.90 26.53
N GLU A 78 -0.76 5.06 27.32
CA GLU A 78 -1.08 4.15 28.42
C GLU A 78 -1.71 2.87 27.85
N VAL A 79 -1.10 1.73 28.15
CA VAL A 79 -1.55 0.41 27.72
C VAL A 79 -2.15 -0.32 28.91
N GLU A 80 -3.38 -0.78 28.74
CA GLU A 80 -4.08 -1.62 29.70
C GLU A 80 -4.37 -2.99 29.11
N PHE A 81 -4.10 -4.06 29.86
CA PHE A 81 -4.37 -5.43 29.39
C PHE A 81 -4.79 -6.35 30.53
N ILE A 82 -5.46 -7.45 30.17
CA ILE A 82 -5.85 -8.49 31.11
C ILE A 82 -4.91 -9.68 31.00
N TYR A 83 -4.47 -10.20 32.15
CA TYR A 83 -3.71 -11.44 32.25
C TYR A 83 -4.23 -12.33 33.38
N LEU A 84 -3.86 -13.61 33.35
CA LEU A 84 -4.03 -14.54 34.47
C LEU A 84 -2.72 -14.60 35.24
N ASN A 85 -2.78 -14.40 36.55
CA ASN A 85 -1.63 -14.61 37.44
C ASN A 85 -1.37 -16.12 37.69
N GLY A 86 -0.33 -16.48 38.44
CA GLY A 86 0.01 -17.87 38.78
C GLY A 86 -1.12 -18.66 39.47
N ASP A 87 -2.08 -17.97 40.10
CA ASP A 87 -3.28 -18.57 40.72
C ASP A 87 -4.48 -18.71 39.75
N ASN A 88 -4.28 -18.49 38.45
CA ASN A 88 -5.34 -18.43 37.42
C ASN A 88 -6.43 -17.39 37.69
N ARG A 89 -6.10 -16.28 38.37
CA ARG A 89 -7.05 -15.17 38.58
C ARG A 89 -6.78 -14.05 37.60
N LYS A 90 -7.84 -13.44 37.07
CA LYS A 90 -7.72 -12.27 36.17
C LYS A 90 -7.16 -11.07 36.93
N ARG A 91 -6.20 -10.40 36.31
CA ARG A 91 -5.56 -9.16 36.74
C ARG A 91 -5.52 -8.17 35.59
N LYS A 92 -5.51 -6.89 35.93
CA LYS A 92 -5.29 -5.79 34.99
C LYS A 92 -3.83 -5.35 35.10
N GLY A 93 -3.07 -5.50 34.03
CA GLY A 93 -1.74 -4.92 33.91
C GLY A 93 -1.83 -3.56 33.24
N THR A 94 -0.99 -2.62 33.68
CA THR A 94 -0.82 -1.33 33.02
C THR A 94 0.65 -1.02 32.81
N PHE A 95 0.97 -0.41 31.67
CA PHE A 95 2.30 0.14 31.38
C PHE A 95 2.17 1.27 30.37
N GLU A 96 3.26 2.01 30.16
CA GLU A 96 3.32 3.10 29.20
C GLU A 96 4.32 2.74 28.10
N VAL A 97 3.95 2.99 26.84
CA VAL A 97 4.88 2.96 25.70
C VAL A 97 5.14 4.37 25.21
N GLU A 98 6.34 4.59 24.68
CA GLU A 98 6.73 5.87 24.08
C GLU A 98 6.69 5.72 22.55
N VAL A 99 5.69 6.32 21.91
CA VAL A 99 5.59 6.34 20.44
C VAL A 99 6.45 7.47 19.91
N LYS A 100 7.41 7.14 19.05
CA LYS A 100 8.28 8.11 18.38
C LYS A 100 8.24 7.88 16.88
N ASP A 101 8.58 8.91 16.14
CA ASP A 101 9.00 8.71 14.77
C ASP A 101 10.50 8.42 14.76
N LEU A 102 10.86 7.28 14.19
CA LEU A 102 12.21 6.71 14.16
C LEU A 102 12.66 6.39 12.75
N GLU A 103 11.80 6.62 11.75
CA GLU A 103 12.09 6.32 10.35
C GLU A 103 12.70 7.56 9.69
N GLU A 104 13.71 7.35 8.86
CA GLU A 104 14.37 8.43 8.12
C GLU A 104 13.56 8.77 6.86
N PRO A 105 13.59 10.04 6.39
CA PRO A 105 12.91 10.41 5.16
C PRO A 105 13.39 9.60 3.95
N LEU A 106 12.45 9.20 3.10
CA LEU A 106 12.69 8.60 1.79
C LEU A 106 13.13 9.66 0.78
N ILE A 107 14.36 9.53 0.26
CA ILE A 107 14.84 10.26 -0.92
C ILE A 107 14.80 9.31 -2.13
N TRP A 108 13.91 9.57 -3.10
CA TRP A 108 13.79 8.77 -4.32
C TRP A 108 14.72 9.26 -5.43
N LEU A 109 16.02 9.11 -5.19
CA LEU A 109 17.06 9.59 -6.09
C LEU A 109 18.10 8.48 -6.33
N SER A 110 18.39 8.22 -7.60
CA SER A 110 19.54 7.38 -7.97
C SER A 110 20.85 8.16 -7.83
N ASN A 111 21.99 7.51 -8.05
CA ASN A 111 23.30 8.18 -8.04
C ASN A 111 23.51 9.24 -9.15
N SER A 112 22.50 9.48 -9.99
CA SER A 112 22.55 10.48 -11.05
C SER A 112 21.18 11.09 -11.33
N TYR A 113 21.19 12.34 -11.79
CA TYR A 113 20.02 13.06 -12.27
C TYR A 113 20.42 13.85 -13.52
N SER A 114 19.55 13.94 -14.53
CA SER A 114 19.89 14.58 -15.81
C SER A 114 18.88 15.64 -16.20
N VAL A 115 19.37 16.82 -16.61
CA VAL A 115 18.57 17.96 -17.04
C VAL A 115 19.20 18.60 -18.28
N ARG A 116 18.38 19.22 -19.12
CA ARG A 116 18.90 19.93 -20.29
C ARG A 116 19.36 21.32 -19.89
N VAL A 117 20.35 21.82 -20.63
CA VAL A 117 20.78 23.21 -20.51
C VAL A 117 19.58 24.15 -20.73
N GLY A 118 19.31 25.00 -19.75
CA GLY A 118 18.25 26.00 -19.80
C GLY A 118 16.85 25.49 -19.45
N ASP A 119 16.71 24.25 -18.96
CA ASP A 119 15.44 23.78 -18.39
C ASP A 119 15.07 24.63 -17.16
N ASP A 120 13.82 25.10 -17.11
CA ASP A 120 13.25 25.82 -15.97
C ASP A 120 12.66 24.82 -14.98
N VAL A 121 13.53 24.21 -14.17
CA VAL A 121 13.16 23.17 -13.19
C VAL A 121 13.69 23.50 -11.81
N ASN A 122 12.87 23.26 -10.78
CA ASN A 122 13.33 23.21 -9.41
C ASN A 122 13.65 21.76 -9.02
N LEU A 123 14.93 21.41 -9.00
CA LEU A 123 15.38 20.05 -8.72
C LEU A 123 14.89 19.53 -7.35
N GLU A 124 14.74 20.41 -6.36
CA GLU A 124 14.29 20.02 -5.03
C GLU A 124 12.83 19.56 -5.02
N ASP A 125 12.00 20.15 -5.91
CA ASP A 125 10.59 19.80 -6.05
C ASP A 125 10.39 18.54 -6.90
N GLU A 126 11.27 18.28 -7.88
CA GLU A 126 11.18 17.14 -8.80
C GLU A 126 11.65 15.81 -8.19
N ILE A 127 12.57 15.87 -7.23
CA ILE A 127 13.07 14.68 -6.53
C ILE A 127 12.09 14.34 -5.40
N LEU A 128 11.45 13.18 -5.48
CA LEU A 128 10.53 12.72 -4.44
C LEU A 128 11.26 12.65 -3.09
N CYS A 129 10.76 13.42 -2.13
CA CYS A 129 11.25 13.49 -0.78
C CYS A 129 10.04 13.36 0.17
N ALA A 130 9.95 12.23 0.86
CA ALA A 130 8.76 11.86 1.60
C ALA A 130 9.11 11.23 2.93
N ASP A 131 8.18 11.27 3.87
CA ASP A 131 8.34 10.68 5.19
C ASP A 131 7.09 9.90 5.61
N ASN A 132 7.22 8.91 6.50
CA ASN A 132 6.09 8.14 7.02
C ASN A 132 5.10 9.03 7.80
N TYR A 133 5.61 9.94 8.64
CA TYR A 133 4.81 10.75 9.54
C TYR A 133 4.68 12.21 9.06
N ASP A 134 5.78 12.81 8.62
CA ASP A 134 5.83 14.19 8.16
C ASP A 134 5.27 14.35 6.74
N SER A 135 4.33 15.29 6.56
CA SER A 135 3.75 15.58 5.26
C SER A 135 4.67 16.38 4.34
N ASN A 136 5.64 17.12 4.90
CA ASN A 136 6.70 17.81 4.16
C ASN A 136 7.98 17.79 4.99
N PRO A 137 8.85 16.76 4.84
CA PRO A 137 10.19 16.82 5.38
C PRO A 137 10.98 17.99 4.77
N SER A 138 12.02 18.46 5.46
CA SER A 138 12.92 19.50 4.97
C SER A 138 13.93 18.90 4.00
N CYS A 139 13.79 19.18 2.71
CA CYS A 139 14.61 18.61 1.64
C CYS A 139 15.42 19.70 0.93
N LYS A 140 16.71 19.47 0.68
CA LYS A 140 17.59 20.45 0.03
C LYS A 140 18.77 19.82 -0.70
N ILE A 141 19.25 20.51 -1.72
CA ILE A 141 20.48 20.15 -2.43
C ILE A 141 21.65 20.95 -1.86
N LYS A 142 22.74 20.26 -1.51
CA LYS A 142 24.03 20.83 -1.15
C LYS A 142 25.02 20.71 -2.30
N GLY A 143 25.71 21.81 -2.55
CA GLY A 143 26.73 21.95 -3.59
C GLY A 143 26.31 23.00 -4.63
N ASP A 144 27.31 23.54 -5.32
CA ASP A 144 27.08 24.55 -6.35
C ASP A 144 26.78 23.88 -7.69
N TYR A 145 25.73 24.34 -8.38
CA TYR A 145 25.40 23.91 -9.73
C TYR A 145 24.84 25.06 -10.57
N ASP A 146 24.86 24.90 -11.89
CA ASP A 146 24.29 25.86 -12.84
C ASP A 146 23.58 25.12 -13.98
N LEU A 147 22.26 25.27 -14.05
CA LEU A 147 21.43 24.64 -15.08
C LEU A 147 21.63 25.24 -16.48
N ASN A 148 22.35 26.36 -16.59
CA ASN A 148 22.65 27.02 -17.87
C ASN A 148 24.03 26.65 -18.43
N THR A 149 24.82 25.90 -17.66
CA THR A 149 26.17 25.50 -18.07
C THR A 149 26.23 23.99 -18.16
N ALA A 150 26.52 23.46 -19.35
CA ALA A 150 26.71 22.03 -19.51
C ALA A 150 27.88 21.53 -18.65
N GLY A 151 27.67 20.46 -17.91
CA GLY A 151 28.64 19.96 -16.94
C GLY A 151 28.10 18.84 -16.07
N ASN A 152 29.01 18.29 -15.25
CA ASN A 152 28.69 17.29 -14.25
C ASN A 152 28.94 17.92 -12.88
N TYR A 153 27.93 17.95 -12.02
CA TYR A 153 28.00 18.54 -10.70
C TYR A 153 27.82 17.44 -9.66
N SER A 154 28.81 17.28 -8.77
CA SER A 154 28.69 16.35 -7.63
C SER A 154 27.97 17.07 -6.49
N LEU A 155 26.80 16.56 -6.13
CA LEU A 155 25.87 17.20 -5.20
C LEU A 155 25.43 16.18 -4.14
N VAL A 156 24.88 16.69 -3.04
CA VAL A 156 24.25 15.87 -1.98
C VAL A 156 22.81 16.32 -1.81
N TYR A 157 21.86 15.41 -1.90
CA TYR A 157 20.48 15.68 -1.52
C TYR A 157 20.29 15.28 -0.05
N GLU A 158 19.85 16.21 0.80
CA GLU A 158 19.61 15.95 2.23
C GLU A 158 18.14 16.12 2.59
N ALA A 159 17.63 15.21 3.40
CA ALA A 159 16.29 15.27 3.96
C ALA A 159 16.34 15.17 5.50
N GLU A 160 15.48 15.91 6.19
CA GLU A 160 15.32 15.87 7.65
C GLU A 160 13.83 16.01 8.00
N ASP A 161 13.32 15.12 8.85
CA ASP A 161 11.96 15.18 9.37
C ASP A 161 11.84 16.04 10.64
N SER A 162 10.63 16.17 11.18
CA SER A 162 10.35 16.98 12.38
C SER A 162 10.86 16.34 13.68
N SER A 163 11.11 15.04 13.69
CA SER A 163 11.66 14.28 14.81
C SER A 163 13.20 14.25 14.82
N GLY A 164 13.81 14.74 13.75
CA GLY A 164 15.25 14.91 13.59
C GLY A 164 15.96 13.71 12.96
N ASN A 165 15.25 12.74 12.38
CA ASN A 165 15.90 11.73 11.56
C ASN A 165 16.32 12.34 10.22
N LYS A 166 17.39 11.82 9.62
CA LYS A 166 18.03 12.40 8.44
C LYS A 166 18.49 11.34 7.48
N GLU A 167 18.34 11.61 6.19
CA GLU A 167 18.89 10.81 5.10
C GLU A 167 19.66 11.72 4.13
N SER A 168 20.67 11.18 3.45
CA SER A 168 21.48 11.92 2.48
C SER A 168 21.95 11.05 1.34
N VAL A 169 21.73 11.50 0.11
CA VAL A 169 22.13 10.79 -1.11
C VAL A 169 23.12 11.62 -1.91
N ASP A 170 24.32 11.08 -2.12
CA ASP A 170 25.29 11.62 -3.07
C ASP A 170 24.84 11.31 -4.50
N PHE A 171 24.79 12.33 -5.37
CA PHE A 171 24.45 12.14 -6.77
C PHE A 171 25.25 13.05 -7.71
N THR A 172 25.31 12.65 -8.98
CA THR A 172 25.84 13.52 -10.04
C THR A 172 24.69 14.12 -10.85
N LEU A 173 24.59 15.44 -10.84
CA LEU A 173 23.73 16.17 -11.77
C LEU A 173 24.45 16.35 -13.12
N TYR A 174 23.86 15.78 -14.16
CA TYR A 174 24.30 15.93 -15.54
C TYR A 174 23.47 17.02 -16.23
N VAL A 175 24.08 18.18 -16.46
CA VAL A 175 23.48 19.24 -17.28
C VAL A 175 24.02 19.06 -18.71
N TYR A 176 23.15 18.68 -19.64
CA TYR A 176 23.57 18.30 -20.98
C TYR A 176 22.95 19.17 -22.08
N GLU A 177 23.76 19.44 -23.11
CA GLU A 177 23.28 20.09 -24.33
C GLU A 177 22.39 19.12 -25.12
N PRO A 178 21.23 19.57 -25.64
CA PRO A 178 20.40 18.75 -26.51
C PRO A 178 21.19 18.38 -27.76
N ARG A 179 21.42 17.07 -27.98
CA ARG A 179 22.07 16.61 -29.21
C ARG A 179 21.14 16.84 -30.40
N SER A 180 21.67 17.43 -31.46
CA SER A 180 21.07 17.39 -32.79
C SER A 180 20.98 15.93 -33.24
N ILE A 181 19.77 15.37 -33.25
CA ILE A 181 19.55 14.01 -33.74
C ILE A 181 19.88 14.00 -35.23
N THR A 182 21.05 13.45 -35.59
CA THR A 182 21.26 12.91 -36.93
C THR A 182 20.68 11.51 -36.90
N SER A 183 19.66 11.28 -37.71
CA SER A 183 18.96 10.01 -37.86
C SER A 183 19.89 8.94 -38.45
N GLY A 184 20.78 8.39 -37.63
CA GLY A 184 21.49 7.15 -37.87
C GLY A 184 20.69 6.02 -37.24
N GLY A 185 19.85 5.37 -38.04
CA GLY A 185 19.09 4.20 -37.61
C GLY A 185 20.04 3.06 -37.24
N SER A 186 20.25 2.85 -35.94
CA SER A 186 20.67 1.56 -35.43
C SER A 186 19.49 0.62 -35.57
N ASN A 187 19.52 -0.28 -36.55
CA ASN A 187 18.63 -1.46 -36.57
C ASN A 187 19.05 -2.36 -35.41
N SER A 188 18.61 -2.02 -34.20
CA SER A 188 18.61 -2.94 -33.07
C SER A 188 17.41 -3.87 -33.30
N GLU A 189 17.62 -5.19 -33.28
CA GLU A 189 16.51 -6.13 -33.27
C GLU A 189 15.62 -5.78 -32.07
N VAL A 190 14.39 -5.38 -32.34
CA VAL A 190 13.41 -5.11 -31.29
C VAL A 190 12.99 -6.47 -30.75
N THR A 191 13.51 -6.82 -29.57
CA THR A 191 13.05 -7.97 -28.80
C THR A 191 11.66 -7.67 -28.25
N TYR A 192 10.81 -8.70 -28.17
CA TYR A 192 9.46 -8.60 -27.64
C TYR A 192 9.10 -9.89 -26.93
N THR A 193 8.16 -9.81 -25.99
CA THR A 193 7.68 -10.96 -25.24
C THR A 193 6.53 -11.61 -26.00
N ASN A 194 6.68 -12.87 -26.41
CA ASN A 194 5.62 -13.58 -27.13
C ASN A 194 4.57 -14.11 -26.15
N PHE A 195 3.31 -13.70 -26.30
CA PHE A 195 2.24 -14.12 -25.40
C PHE A 195 2.06 -15.65 -25.30
N ASN A 196 2.25 -16.38 -26.40
CA ASN A 196 2.10 -17.84 -26.38
C ASN A 196 3.22 -18.52 -25.57
N ALA A 197 4.43 -17.95 -25.57
CA ALA A 197 5.51 -18.48 -24.74
C ALA A 197 5.19 -18.34 -23.25
N ILE A 198 4.69 -17.17 -22.84
CA ILE A 198 4.23 -16.93 -21.46
C ILE A 198 3.06 -17.85 -21.10
N LEU A 199 2.13 -18.06 -22.04
CA LEU A 199 1.01 -18.99 -21.84
C LEU A 199 1.50 -20.42 -21.59
N GLU A 200 2.48 -20.90 -22.36
CA GLU A 200 3.06 -22.24 -22.19
C GLU A 200 3.80 -22.41 -20.86
N GLU A 201 4.45 -21.34 -20.38
CA GLU A 201 5.26 -21.36 -19.16
C GLU A 201 4.43 -21.20 -17.89
N HIS A 202 3.48 -20.25 -17.88
CA HIS A 202 2.84 -19.81 -16.65
C HIS A 202 1.41 -20.28 -16.48
N LYS A 203 0.74 -20.81 -17.51
CA LYS A 203 -0.64 -21.27 -17.37
C LYS A 203 -0.73 -22.62 -16.64
N SER A 204 -1.58 -22.69 -15.62
CA SER A 204 -1.82 -23.89 -14.84
C SER A 204 -3.24 -23.96 -14.25
N ASP A 205 -3.53 -24.95 -13.42
CA ASP A 205 -4.78 -25.01 -12.67
C ASP A 205 -4.89 -23.88 -11.62
N ASP A 206 -3.76 -23.32 -11.16
CA ASP A 206 -3.68 -22.30 -10.11
C ASP A 206 -3.40 -20.89 -10.66
N THR A 207 -3.20 -20.75 -11.97
CA THR A 207 -2.86 -19.46 -12.61
C THR A 207 -3.70 -19.21 -13.86
N LEU A 208 -3.90 -17.95 -14.19
CA LEU A 208 -4.47 -17.50 -15.47
C LEU A 208 -3.49 -16.52 -16.13
N VAL A 209 -3.47 -16.49 -17.46
CA VAL A 209 -2.66 -15.52 -18.21
C VAL A 209 -3.58 -14.55 -18.96
N GLY A 210 -3.28 -13.27 -18.86
CA GLY A 210 -4.10 -12.19 -19.41
C GLY A 210 -3.26 -10.97 -19.81
N ILE A 211 -3.95 -9.87 -20.05
CA ILE A 211 -3.36 -8.60 -20.48
C ILE A 211 -4.04 -7.44 -19.75
N ASP A 212 -3.38 -6.29 -19.67
CA ASP A 212 -4.04 -5.03 -19.36
C ASP A 212 -3.98 -4.04 -20.52
N VAL A 213 -5.04 -3.24 -20.66
CA VAL A 213 -5.25 -2.44 -21.88
C VAL A 213 -5.87 -1.08 -21.59
N SER A 214 -5.54 -0.11 -22.44
CA SER A 214 -6.12 1.22 -22.42
C SER A 214 -6.24 1.82 -23.83
N LYS A 215 -6.41 3.14 -23.93
CA LYS A 215 -6.34 3.86 -25.21
C LYS A 215 -5.05 3.63 -26.00
N TRP A 216 -3.95 3.23 -25.34
CA TRP A 216 -2.65 3.07 -25.98
C TRP A 216 -2.61 1.89 -26.96
N GLN A 217 -3.31 0.80 -26.66
CA GLN A 217 -3.47 -0.35 -27.56
C GLN A 217 -4.50 -0.11 -28.67
N GLY A 218 -5.30 0.95 -28.55
CA GLY A 218 -6.28 1.38 -29.55
C GLY A 218 -7.25 0.28 -29.99
N ALA A 219 -7.19 -0.03 -31.28
CA ALA A 219 -7.95 -0.99 -32.10
C ALA A 219 -8.08 -2.48 -31.69
N ILE A 220 -8.57 -2.91 -30.53
CA ILE A 220 -8.48 -4.34 -30.13
C ILE A 220 -9.54 -5.27 -30.78
N ASP A 221 -9.09 -6.41 -31.31
CA ASP A 221 -9.90 -7.57 -31.71
C ASP A 221 -9.89 -8.65 -30.61
N PHE A 222 -10.84 -8.55 -29.68
CA PHE A 222 -10.93 -9.46 -28.53
C PHE A 222 -11.23 -10.91 -28.89
N SER A 223 -11.80 -11.19 -30.07
CA SER A 223 -11.99 -12.56 -30.53
C SER A 223 -10.65 -13.24 -30.83
N LYS A 224 -9.72 -12.49 -31.42
CA LYS A 224 -8.34 -12.97 -31.63
C LYS A 224 -7.57 -13.07 -30.32
N VAL A 225 -7.70 -12.10 -29.42
CA VAL A 225 -7.08 -12.14 -28.08
C VAL A 225 -7.53 -13.39 -27.31
N LYS A 226 -8.84 -13.65 -27.27
CA LYS A 226 -9.38 -14.87 -26.64
C LYS A 226 -8.86 -16.14 -27.30
N LYS A 227 -8.82 -16.16 -28.64
CA LYS A 227 -8.32 -17.31 -29.41
C LYS A 227 -6.82 -17.56 -29.20
N ALA A 228 -6.04 -16.50 -28.96
CA ALA A 228 -4.63 -16.59 -28.61
C ALA A 228 -4.40 -17.16 -27.19
N GLY A 229 -5.46 -17.31 -26.40
CA GLY A 229 -5.42 -18.02 -25.12
C GLY A 229 -5.56 -17.13 -23.90
N ALA A 230 -5.67 -15.80 -24.06
CA ALA A 230 -5.91 -14.90 -22.94
C ALA A 230 -7.21 -15.26 -22.19
N GLU A 231 -7.14 -15.29 -20.87
CA GLU A 231 -8.24 -15.71 -20.00
C GLU A 231 -8.94 -14.55 -19.32
N PHE A 232 -8.22 -13.44 -19.16
CA PHE A 232 -8.74 -12.20 -18.59
C PHE A 232 -8.15 -10.96 -19.26
N VAL A 233 -8.78 -9.81 -18.96
CA VAL A 233 -8.25 -8.49 -19.28
C VAL A 233 -8.53 -7.50 -18.14
N ILE A 234 -7.54 -6.69 -17.77
CA ILE A 234 -7.74 -5.51 -16.91
C ILE A 234 -7.85 -4.27 -17.80
N ILE A 235 -8.95 -3.52 -17.70
CA ILE A 235 -9.24 -2.43 -18.63
C ILE A 235 -9.19 -1.09 -17.90
N ARG A 236 -8.45 -0.12 -18.43
CA ARG A 236 -8.49 1.25 -17.90
C ARG A 236 -9.89 1.83 -18.04
N VAL A 237 -10.54 2.18 -16.93
CA VAL A 237 -11.81 2.91 -16.98
C VAL A 237 -11.58 4.39 -17.28
N GLY A 238 -10.51 4.96 -16.74
CA GLY A 238 -10.16 6.35 -16.93
C GLY A 238 -8.94 6.77 -16.12
N SER A 239 -8.73 8.07 -16.07
CA SER A 239 -7.69 8.72 -15.26
C SER A 239 -8.21 10.04 -14.69
N GLN A 240 -7.53 10.56 -13.68
CA GLN A 240 -7.61 11.98 -13.35
C GLN A 240 -6.52 12.75 -14.13
N ASN A 241 -6.80 13.97 -14.57
CA ASN A 241 -5.80 14.82 -15.25
C ASN A 241 -4.98 15.65 -14.25
N GLY A 242 -4.07 15.01 -13.51
CA GLY A 242 -3.28 15.69 -12.47
C GLY A 242 -4.07 15.98 -11.19
N VAL A 243 -3.38 16.48 -10.16
CA VAL A 243 -3.98 16.81 -8.86
C VAL A 243 -5.08 17.87 -9.04
N GLY A 244 -6.29 17.58 -8.53
CA GLY A 244 -7.45 18.46 -8.66
C GLY A 244 -8.05 18.56 -10.08
N GLY A 245 -7.51 17.80 -11.04
CA GLY A 245 -8.00 17.76 -12.42
C GLY A 245 -9.32 17.00 -12.58
N GLU A 246 -9.88 17.07 -13.79
CA GLU A 246 -11.10 16.34 -14.14
C GLU A 246 -10.87 14.83 -14.31
N TYR A 247 -11.94 14.04 -14.10
CA TYR A 247 -11.95 12.62 -14.39
C TYR A 247 -12.25 12.40 -15.87
N VAL A 248 -11.34 11.75 -16.58
CA VAL A 248 -11.45 11.47 -18.00
C VAL A 248 -11.69 9.99 -18.21
N LEU A 249 -12.82 9.66 -18.85
CA LEU A 249 -13.09 8.30 -19.30
C LEU A 249 -12.10 7.91 -20.40
N ASP A 250 -11.51 6.72 -20.30
CA ASP A 250 -10.68 6.21 -21.39
C ASP A 250 -11.55 6.07 -22.67
N PRO A 251 -11.13 6.66 -23.80
CA PRO A 251 -11.94 6.71 -25.02
C PRO A 251 -12.28 5.32 -25.58
N TYR A 252 -11.52 4.29 -25.22
CA TYR A 252 -11.76 2.91 -25.63
C TYR A 252 -12.49 2.07 -24.59
N PHE A 253 -12.64 2.55 -23.34
CA PHE A 253 -13.22 1.79 -22.23
C PHE A 253 -14.53 1.07 -22.61
N LYS A 254 -15.55 1.83 -23.02
CA LYS A 254 -16.89 1.29 -23.33
C LYS A 254 -16.88 0.25 -24.46
N ARG A 255 -15.95 0.38 -25.40
CA ARG A 255 -15.82 -0.58 -26.50
C ARG A 255 -15.09 -1.83 -26.02
N ASN A 256 -14.00 -1.65 -25.28
CA ASN A 256 -13.16 -2.73 -24.81
C ASN A 256 -13.92 -3.61 -23.82
N ILE A 257 -14.60 -3.03 -22.83
CA ILE A 257 -15.35 -3.80 -21.83
C ILE A 257 -16.45 -4.65 -22.45
N ARG A 258 -17.25 -4.09 -23.38
CA ARG A 258 -18.29 -4.84 -24.08
C ARG A 258 -17.71 -5.98 -24.89
N LYS A 259 -16.69 -5.69 -25.70
CA LYS A 259 -16.08 -6.70 -26.57
C LYS A 259 -15.35 -7.79 -25.77
N ALA A 260 -14.74 -7.47 -24.64
CA ALA A 260 -14.10 -8.45 -23.78
C ALA A 260 -15.15 -9.41 -23.19
N LEU A 261 -16.24 -8.86 -22.64
CA LEU A 261 -17.36 -9.64 -22.10
C LEU A 261 -18.05 -10.49 -23.18
N ASP A 262 -18.29 -9.93 -24.37
CA ASP A 262 -18.86 -10.64 -25.52
C ASP A 262 -17.97 -11.82 -26.01
N ASN A 263 -16.71 -11.88 -25.58
CA ASN A 263 -15.76 -12.96 -25.89
C ASN A 263 -15.38 -13.79 -24.64
N ASP A 264 -16.22 -13.77 -23.60
CA ASP A 264 -16.07 -14.59 -22.40
C ASP A 264 -14.71 -14.42 -21.70
N LEU A 265 -14.13 -13.22 -21.73
CA LEU A 265 -12.97 -12.86 -20.92
C LEU A 265 -13.42 -12.43 -19.53
N LYS A 266 -12.69 -12.86 -18.51
CA LYS A 266 -12.81 -12.25 -17.17
C LYS A 266 -12.34 -10.80 -17.25
N VAL A 267 -13.06 -9.87 -16.63
CA VAL A 267 -12.75 -8.43 -16.71
C VAL A 267 -12.45 -7.86 -15.33
N GLY A 268 -11.32 -7.20 -15.21
CA GLY A 268 -10.98 -6.29 -14.11
C GLY A 268 -10.83 -4.86 -14.62
N ILE A 269 -10.68 -3.91 -13.70
CA ILE A 269 -10.64 -2.48 -14.02
C ILE A 269 -9.42 -1.85 -13.37
N TYR A 270 -8.84 -0.81 -13.97
CA TYR A 270 -7.93 0.08 -13.25
C TYR A 270 -8.25 1.55 -13.52
N PHE A 271 -7.89 2.41 -12.56
CA PHE A 271 -8.02 3.86 -12.68
C PHE A 271 -6.72 4.55 -12.26
N TYR A 272 -6.16 5.33 -13.18
CA TYR A 272 -4.94 6.09 -12.93
C TYR A 272 -5.26 7.34 -12.09
N SER A 273 -4.84 7.32 -10.83
CA SER A 273 -5.22 8.26 -9.79
C SER A 273 -4.18 9.37 -9.56
N TYR A 274 -4.69 10.55 -9.20
CA TYR A 274 -3.94 11.66 -8.62
C TYR A 274 -4.58 12.11 -7.30
N ALA A 275 -5.20 11.19 -6.56
CA ALA A 275 -5.88 11.52 -5.32
C ALA A 275 -4.88 12.03 -4.27
N ASP A 276 -5.11 13.26 -3.80
CA ASP A 276 -4.32 13.93 -2.76
C ASP A 276 -5.01 13.91 -1.38
N SER A 277 -6.15 13.22 -1.28
CA SER A 277 -6.95 13.20 -0.06
C SER A 277 -7.95 12.05 -0.07
N LYS A 278 -8.33 11.58 1.13
CA LYS A 278 -9.37 10.55 1.33
C LYS A 278 -10.68 10.91 0.63
N LYS A 279 -11.04 12.20 0.68
CA LYS A 279 -12.24 12.74 0.04
C LYS A 279 -12.17 12.61 -1.48
N GLU A 280 -11.02 12.90 -2.08
CA GLU A 280 -10.84 12.80 -3.52
C GLU A 280 -10.81 11.35 -3.99
N ALA A 281 -10.09 10.47 -3.28
CA ALA A 281 -10.12 9.02 -3.51
C ALA A 281 -11.54 8.44 -3.48
N ARG A 282 -12.36 8.85 -2.50
CA ARG A 282 -13.78 8.46 -2.43
C ARG A 282 -14.56 8.92 -3.67
N LYS A 283 -14.38 10.16 -4.12
CA LYS A 283 -15.07 10.66 -5.32
C LYS A 283 -14.66 9.91 -6.58
N GLN A 284 -13.38 9.54 -6.71
CA GLN A 284 -12.89 8.73 -7.81
C GLN A 284 -13.57 7.35 -7.80
N ALA A 285 -13.62 6.67 -6.65
CA ALA A 285 -14.33 5.39 -6.50
C ALA A 285 -15.83 5.51 -6.86
N GLU A 286 -16.52 6.53 -6.34
CA GLU A 286 -17.93 6.81 -6.68
C GLU A 286 -18.14 7.12 -8.17
N TRP A 287 -17.16 7.74 -8.82
CA TRP A 287 -17.18 7.99 -10.26
C TRP A 287 -16.99 6.71 -11.06
N ILE A 288 -16.04 5.85 -10.66
CA ILE A 288 -15.78 4.54 -11.29
C ILE A 288 -17.03 3.67 -11.22
N ILE A 289 -17.67 3.55 -10.05
CA ILE A 289 -18.92 2.79 -9.86
C ILE A 289 -19.97 3.20 -10.89
N LYS A 290 -20.11 4.51 -11.16
CA LYS A 290 -21.07 5.01 -12.18
C LYS A 290 -20.74 4.57 -13.59
N GLN A 291 -19.46 4.39 -13.92
CA GLN A 291 -19.02 3.96 -15.26
C GLN A 291 -19.17 2.45 -15.46
N ILE A 292 -19.03 1.66 -14.39
CA ILE A 292 -18.95 0.20 -14.48
C ILE A 292 -20.25 -0.54 -14.13
N LYS A 293 -21.22 0.12 -13.47
CA LYS A 293 -22.45 -0.49 -12.93
C LYS A 293 -23.29 -1.36 -13.87
N ASP A 294 -23.16 -1.18 -15.19
CA ASP A 294 -23.95 -1.88 -16.20
C ASP A 294 -23.16 -3.06 -16.82
N TYR A 295 -22.01 -3.41 -16.26
CA TYR A 295 -21.11 -4.47 -16.75
C TYR A 295 -20.81 -5.48 -15.64
N ASP A 296 -20.59 -6.72 -16.05
CA ASP A 296 -20.18 -7.80 -15.15
C ASP A 296 -18.67 -7.71 -14.91
N ILE A 297 -18.27 -7.21 -13.74
CA ILE A 297 -16.87 -7.06 -13.35
C ILE A 297 -16.49 -8.25 -12.47
N THR A 298 -15.68 -9.16 -13.01
CA THR A 298 -15.38 -10.46 -12.39
C THR A 298 -14.00 -10.52 -11.72
N LEU A 299 -13.19 -9.47 -11.86
CA LEU A 299 -11.87 -9.32 -11.27
C LEU A 299 -11.76 -7.96 -10.56
N PRO A 300 -10.75 -7.76 -9.69
CA PRO A 300 -10.68 -6.55 -8.86
C PRO A 300 -10.54 -5.25 -9.65
N ILE A 301 -10.86 -4.15 -8.96
CA ILE A 301 -10.61 -2.78 -9.41
C ILE A 301 -9.30 -2.29 -8.79
N ALA A 302 -8.33 -1.94 -9.63
CA ALA A 302 -7.03 -1.47 -9.22
C ALA A 302 -6.98 0.03 -8.98
N PHE A 303 -6.42 0.42 -7.84
CA PHE A 303 -5.89 1.76 -7.60
C PHE A 303 -4.48 1.84 -8.19
N ASP A 304 -4.34 2.62 -9.25
CA ASP A 304 -3.08 2.84 -9.97
C ASP A 304 -2.60 4.27 -9.66
N PHE A 305 -1.58 4.39 -8.81
CA PHE A 305 -0.98 5.67 -8.43
C PHE A 305 0.53 5.58 -8.65
N GLU A 306 1.00 6.23 -9.71
CA GLU A 306 2.41 6.20 -10.11
C GLU A 306 3.03 7.59 -10.32
N SER A 307 2.23 8.67 -10.30
CA SER A 307 2.72 10.04 -10.48
C SER A 307 3.35 10.62 -9.20
N PHE A 308 4.41 9.97 -8.71
CA PHE A 308 5.14 10.38 -7.52
C PHE A 308 5.95 11.67 -7.69
N THR A 309 6.19 12.13 -8.92
CA THR A 309 6.80 13.44 -9.17
C THR A 309 5.95 14.60 -8.64
N LEU A 310 4.64 14.42 -8.50
CA LEU A 310 3.75 15.42 -7.92
C LEU A 310 3.54 15.25 -6.41
N PHE A 311 4.09 14.19 -5.80
CA PHE A 311 3.84 13.84 -4.41
C PHE A 311 4.22 14.96 -3.45
N ASN A 312 5.40 15.58 -3.64
CA ASN A 312 5.89 16.69 -2.82
C ASN A 312 4.88 17.86 -2.77
N SER A 313 4.08 18.06 -3.83
CA SER A 313 3.06 19.11 -3.89
C SER A 313 1.73 18.75 -3.22
N MET A 314 1.51 17.46 -2.90
CA MET A 314 0.27 16.97 -2.31
C MET A 314 0.19 17.22 -0.80
N ASN A 315 1.31 17.54 -0.14
CA ASN A 315 1.37 17.76 1.31
C ASN A 315 0.80 16.55 2.07
N LEU A 316 1.31 15.37 1.74
CA LEU A 316 0.93 14.08 2.34
C LEU A 316 2.17 13.38 2.90
N SER A 317 2.02 12.73 4.04
CA SER A 317 2.98 11.70 4.47
C SER A 317 2.70 10.40 3.72
N LEU A 318 3.67 9.48 3.69
CA LEU A 318 3.50 8.15 3.09
C LEU A 318 2.36 7.37 3.77
N TYR A 319 2.21 7.52 5.08
CA TYR A 319 1.09 6.92 5.80
C TYR A 319 -0.25 7.51 5.34
N GLN A 320 -0.35 8.85 5.23
CA GLN A 320 -1.57 9.50 4.75
C GLN A 320 -1.93 9.06 3.33
N LEU A 321 -0.96 8.87 2.43
CA LEU A 321 -1.20 8.33 1.09
C LEU A 321 -1.78 6.91 1.14
N ASN A 322 -1.30 6.04 2.03
CA ASN A 322 -1.89 4.71 2.23
C ASN A 322 -3.34 4.83 2.73
N GLU A 323 -3.65 5.81 3.59
CA GLU A 323 -5.03 6.05 3.99
C GLU A 323 -5.91 6.64 2.87
N VAL A 324 -5.33 7.39 1.93
CA VAL A 324 -6.02 7.84 0.70
C VAL A 324 -6.42 6.63 -0.13
N ALA A 325 -5.50 5.69 -0.36
CA ALA A 325 -5.78 4.44 -1.06
C ALA A 325 -6.85 3.61 -0.33
N GLU A 326 -6.79 3.51 1.00
CA GLU A 326 -7.81 2.81 1.80
C GLU A 326 -9.22 3.41 1.66
N SER A 327 -9.34 4.74 1.54
CA SER A 327 -10.61 5.40 1.26
C SER A 327 -11.16 5.04 -0.13
N TYR A 328 -10.28 4.84 -1.12
CA TYR A 328 -10.66 4.35 -2.45
C TYR A 328 -11.15 2.91 -2.37
N PHE A 329 -10.40 2.03 -1.70
CA PHE A 329 -10.72 0.60 -1.58
C PHE A 329 -12.04 0.37 -0.85
N SER A 330 -12.17 0.88 0.37
CA SER A 330 -13.38 0.74 1.19
C SER A 330 -14.65 1.23 0.47
N THR A 331 -14.56 2.31 -0.31
CA THR A 331 -15.71 2.83 -1.07
C THR A 331 -16.16 1.87 -2.18
N LEU A 332 -15.24 1.18 -2.84
CA LEU A 332 -15.55 0.19 -3.88
C LEU A 332 -16.05 -1.13 -3.28
N GLU A 333 -15.47 -1.55 -2.16
CA GLU A 333 -15.86 -2.75 -1.43
C GLU A 333 -17.26 -2.63 -0.83
N ASP A 334 -17.60 -1.46 -0.26
CA ASP A 334 -18.96 -1.14 0.18
C ASP A 334 -19.99 -1.20 -0.96
N ALA A 335 -19.54 -1.00 -2.21
CA ALA A 335 -20.36 -1.13 -3.41
C ALA A 335 -20.37 -2.55 -4.00
N GLY A 336 -19.67 -3.51 -3.37
CA GLY A 336 -19.65 -4.92 -3.73
C GLY A 336 -18.56 -5.33 -4.74
N TYR A 337 -17.53 -4.51 -4.93
CA TYR A 337 -16.41 -4.82 -5.84
C TYR A 337 -15.16 -5.23 -5.05
N ASP A 338 -14.46 -6.28 -5.52
CA ASP A 338 -13.10 -6.58 -5.06
C ASP A 338 -12.13 -5.46 -5.48
N THR A 339 -11.10 -5.23 -4.68
CA THR A 339 -10.08 -4.20 -4.95
C THR A 339 -8.67 -4.75 -4.91
N MET A 340 -7.75 -4.04 -5.56
CA MET A 340 -6.31 -4.32 -5.48
C MET A 340 -5.50 -3.02 -5.62
N LEU A 341 -4.29 -3.01 -5.08
CA LEU A 341 -3.31 -1.96 -5.30
C LEU A 341 -2.39 -2.37 -6.46
N TYR A 342 -2.25 -1.50 -7.46
CA TYR A 342 -1.23 -1.65 -8.48
C TYR A 342 0.03 -0.86 -8.11
N GLY A 343 1.21 -1.41 -8.41
CA GLY A 343 2.45 -0.64 -8.34
C GLY A 343 3.68 -1.43 -8.74
N SER A 344 4.73 -0.70 -9.12
CA SER A 344 6.04 -1.31 -9.33
C SER A 344 6.62 -1.91 -8.04
N LYS A 345 7.43 -2.97 -8.16
CA LYS A 345 8.14 -3.59 -7.01
C LYS A 345 8.77 -2.55 -6.09
N ASN A 346 9.45 -1.56 -6.67
CA ASN A 346 10.19 -0.56 -5.91
C ASN A 346 9.23 0.35 -5.12
N TYR A 347 8.14 0.83 -5.74
CA TYR A 347 7.14 1.64 -5.03
C TYR A 347 6.37 0.82 -4.00
N LEU A 348 6.05 -0.44 -4.28
CA LEU A 348 5.41 -1.33 -3.32
C LEU A 348 6.25 -1.58 -2.07
N ASN A 349 7.59 -1.58 -2.21
CA ASN A 349 8.49 -1.75 -1.07
C ASN A 349 8.74 -0.46 -0.29
N ALA A 350 8.84 0.68 -0.97
CA ALA A 350 9.22 1.93 -0.33
C ALA A 350 8.02 2.77 0.14
N ILE A 351 6.91 2.77 -0.59
CA ILE A 351 5.80 3.71 -0.40
C ILE A 351 4.58 3.00 0.20
N TRP A 352 4.25 1.81 -0.30
CA TRP A 352 3.04 1.08 0.08
C TRP A 352 3.27 0.11 1.25
N LYS A 353 4.11 0.49 2.22
CA LYS A 353 4.48 -0.35 3.38
C LYS A 353 3.30 -0.67 4.30
N TYR A 354 2.27 0.19 4.31
CA TYR A 354 1.08 0.06 5.16
C TYR A 354 -0.11 -0.59 4.45
N ASN A 355 0.04 -0.95 3.16
CA ASN A 355 -1.02 -1.58 2.40
C ASN A 355 -1.35 -2.97 2.97
N THR A 356 -2.64 -3.27 3.07
CA THR A 356 -3.16 -4.61 3.44
C THR A 356 -4.04 -5.23 2.36
N ASN A 357 -4.27 -4.52 1.26
CA ASN A 357 -5.09 -4.96 0.14
C ASN A 357 -4.29 -5.88 -0.80
N LYS A 358 -5.01 -6.65 -1.62
CA LYS A 358 -4.44 -7.49 -2.69
C LYS A 358 -3.52 -6.65 -3.59
N VAL A 359 -2.42 -7.22 -4.07
CA VAL A 359 -1.43 -6.49 -4.89
C VAL A 359 -1.43 -7.01 -6.33
N TRP A 360 -1.43 -6.07 -7.28
CA TRP A 360 -1.00 -6.26 -8.66
C TRP A 360 0.41 -5.69 -8.81
N LEU A 361 1.40 -6.59 -8.84
CA LEU A 361 2.81 -6.27 -8.87
C LEU A 361 3.27 -6.01 -10.30
N ALA A 362 3.87 -4.85 -10.58
CA ALA A 362 4.66 -4.64 -11.79
C ALA A 362 6.14 -4.92 -11.52
N HIS A 363 6.69 -5.95 -12.16
CA HIS A 363 8.11 -6.27 -12.08
C HIS A 363 8.55 -7.04 -13.31
N TYR A 364 9.26 -6.36 -14.23
CA TYR A 364 9.60 -6.92 -15.53
C TYR A 364 10.84 -7.81 -15.47
N THR A 365 10.64 -9.08 -15.14
CA THR A 365 11.68 -10.10 -14.92
C THR A 365 11.09 -11.50 -15.16
N ASP A 366 11.92 -12.51 -15.33
CA ASP A 366 11.47 -13.92 -15.43
C ASP A 366 11.18 -14.53 -14.06
N GLU A 367 11.86 -14.05 -13.01
CA GLU A 367 11.66 -14.46 -11.63
C GLU A 367 11.66 -13.23 -10.72
N THR A 368 10.58 -13.03 -9.97
CA THR A 368 10.44 -11.89 -9.06
C THR A 368 11.06 -12.22 -7.69
N ASP A 369 11.86 -11.29 -7.18
CA ASP A 369 12.39 -11.27 -5.81
C ASP A 369 11.55 -10.37 -4.88
N TYR A 370 10.31 -10.05 -5.28
CA TYR A 370 9.33 -9.44 -4.38
C TYR A 370 8.87 -10.48 -3.35
N ASP A 371 9.05 -10.17 -2.07
CA ASP A 371 8.92 -11.11 -0.95
C ASP A 371 7.60 -11.01 -0.18
N LYS A 372 6.69 -10.13 -0.62
CA LYS A 372 5.34 -9.96 -0.05
C LYS A 372 4.29 -10.63 -0.94
N ASP A 373 3.10 -10.83 -0.38
CA ASP A 373 1.98 -11.43 -1.10
C ASP A 373 1.50 -10.54 -2.26
N TYR A 374 1.23 -11.15 -3.41
CA TYR A 374 0.58 -10.52 -4.56
C TYR A 374 -0.42 -11.47 -5.21
N MET A 375 -1.49 -10.90 -5.76
CA MET A 375 -2.54 -11.63 -6.47
C MET A 375 -2.24 -11.73 -7.97
N MET A 376 -1.60 -10.70 -8.53
CA MET A 376 -1.35 -10.60 -9.96
C MET A 376 0.03 -10.03 -10.20
N TRP A 377 0.68 -10.47 -11.27
CA TRP A 377 2.01 -10.04 -11.66
C TRP A 377 2.04 -9.61 -13.13
N GLN A 378 2.31 -8.33 -13.37
CA GLN A 378 2.62 -7.79 -14.69
C GLN A 378 4.10 -8.06 -14.98
N LEU A 379 4.34 -9.03 -15.88
CA LEU A 379 5.67 -9.57 -16.13
C LEU A 379 6.43 -8.78 -17.19
N CYS A 380 5.74 -8.06 -18.07
CA CYS A 380 6.35 -7.32 -19.16
C CYS A 380 5.40 -6.24 -19.70
N GLN A 381 5.97 -5.24 -20.37
CA GLN A 381 5.25 -4.19 -21.09
C GLN A 381 5.37 -4.28 -22.63
N ASP A 382 6.21 -5.20 -23.11
CA ASP A 382 6.58 -5.37 -24.52
C ASP A 382 5.98 -6.65 -25.13
N GLY A 383 4.86 -7.10 -24.57
CA GLY A 383 4.14 -8.28 -25.00
C GLY A 383 3.51 -8.14 -26.39
N VAL A 384 3.42 -9.24 -27.13
CA VAL A 384 2.76 -9.30 -28.44
C VAL A 384 1.75 -10.45 -28.45
N ILE A 385 0.51 -10.12 -28.77
CA ILE A 385 -0.63 -11.04 -28.87
C ILE A 385 -1.47 -10.75 -30.11
N ASP A 386 -1.98 -11.81 -30.74
CA ASP A 386 -2.92 -11.69 -31.86
C ASP A 386 -4.17 -10.87 -31.46
N GLY A 387 -4.49 -9.86 -32.26
CA GLY A 387 -5.64 -8.97 -32.05
C GLY A 387 -5.30 -7.58 -31.54
N ILE A 388 -4.04 -7.33 -31.20
CA ILE A 388 -3.51 -6.01 -30.85
C ILE A 388 -2.37 -5.65 -31.81
N ASN A 389 -2.38 -4.42 -32.31
CA ASN A 389 -1.30 -3.90 -33.15
C ASN A 389 -0.35 -3.07 -32.27
N GLY A 390 0.81 -3.64 -31.93
CA GLY A 390 1.78 -3.02 -31.03
C GLY A 390 1.94 -3.81 -29.73
N PHE A 391 2.63 -3.21 -28.77
CA PHE A 391 2.91 -3.84 -27.49
C PHE A 391 1.71 -3.79 -26.54
N VAL A 392 1.62 -4.82 -25.70
CA VAL A 392 0.65 -4.94 -24.62
C VAL A 392 1.34 -5.51 -23.39
N ASP A 393 0.88 -5.07 -22.23
CA ASP A 393 1.30 -5.61 -20.96
C ASP A 393 0.75 -7.05 -20.79
N ILE A 394 1.53 -7.95 -20.21
CA ILE A 394 1.12 -9.35 -19.98
C ILE A 394 1.14 -9.64 -18.48
N ASP A 395 0.04 -10.23 -18.01
CA ASP A 395 -0.21 -10.47 -16.59
C ASP A 395 -0.45 -11.95 -16.29
N ILE A 396 0.02 -12.36 -15.12
CA ILE A 396 -0.27 -13.66 -14.52
C ILE A 396 -1.10 -13.43 -13.26
N LEU A 397 -2.31 -13.97 -13.24
CA LEU A 397 -3.22 -13.93 -12.09
C LEU A 397 -3.16 -15.27 -11.33
N TYR A 398 -2.93 -15.22 -10.02
CA TYR A 398 -2.86 -16.38 -9.14
C TYR A 398 -4.21 -16.60 -8.43
N LYS A 399 -4.65 -17.86 -8.31
CA LYS A 399 -5.98 -18.23 -7.79
C LYS A 399 -6.05 -18.43 -6.28
#